data_AF-A0A2G8LGH2-F1
#
_entry.id   AF-A0A2G8LGH2-F1
#
_cell.length_a   1.000
_cell.length_b   1.000
_cell.length_c   1.000
_cell.angle_alpha   90.00
_cell.angle_beta   90.00
_cell.angle_gamma   90.00
#
_symmetry.space_group_name_H-M   'P 1'
#
loop_
_entity.id
_entity.type
_entity.pdbx_description
1 polymer ?
#
loop_
_entity_poly.entity_id
_entity_poly.type
_entity_poly.pdbx_seq_one_letter_code
_entity_poly.pdbx_strand_id
1 'polypeptide(L)'
;MTLCFTDVTFLMAGQMIWAISYFRQQVFSWTFPYFVSLFFLSTCLRFSRYIVVGMSIERFISIKKAFIYDNIITFARVAGATIFVLSYSAGISAVELVSLRINQQSCDDEPTHGNKWQYLCESTSSAGEFAASLIHALNLWSLIENFLLGIVLLTCNIIVYRCLSEMRARISIVCPRNRDEYCRMIEMINGIPASSPG
;
A
#
# COMPACT_ATOMS: atom_id res chain seq x y z
N MET A 1 10.89 4.88 8.27
CA MET A 1 10.00 5.49 9.29
C MET A 1 8.57 5.62 8.81
N THR A 2 8.33 6.13 7.59
CA THR A 2 6.98 6.30 7.02
C THR A 2 6.15 5.01 7.01
N LEU A 3 6.74 3.87 6.63
CA LEU A 3 6.06 2.56 6.63
C LEU A 3 5.58 2.16 8.03
N CYS A 4 6.45 2.26 9.05
CA CYS A 4 6.07 1.95 10.42
C CYS A 4 4.96 2.88 10.94
N PHE A 5 5.01 4.17 10.59
CA PHE A 5 3.96 5.11 10.99
C PHE A 5 2.61 4.75 10.35
N THR A 6 2.61 4.31 9.10
CA THR A 6 1.38 3.83 8.44
C THR A 6 0.87 2.52 8.97
N ASP A 7 1.75 1.57 9.29
CA ASP A 7 1.34 0.29 9.87
C ASP A 7 0.77 0.48 11.28
N VAL A 8 1.36 1.39 12.07
CA VAL A 8 0.82 1.80 13.38
C VAL A 8 -0.52 2.51 13.22
N THR A 9 -0.65 3.44 12.28
CA THR A 9 -1.92 4.14 12.01
C THR A 9 -3.01 3.17 11.56
N PHE A 10 -2.66 2.21 10.71
CA PHE A 10 -3.55 1.14 10.27
C PHE A 10 -4.03 0.27 11.44
N LEU A 11 -3.12 -0.15 12.32
CA LEU A 11 -3.45 -0.96 13.50
C LEU A 11 -4.32 -0.20 14.50
N MET A 12 -3.99 1.06 14.80
CA MET A 12 -4.69 1.84 15.82
C MET A 12 -6.04 2.38 15.34
N ALA A 13 -6.14 2.90 14.12
CA ALA A 13 -7.38 3.52 13.63
C ALA A 13 -8.25 2.54 12.84
N GLY A 14 -7.65 1.68 12.01
CA GLY A 14 -8.39 0.76 11.15
C GLY A 14 -8.91 -0.45 11.92
N GLN A 15 -8.01 -1.22 12.54
CA GLN A 15 -8.38 -2.49 13.15
C GLN A 15 -9.15 -2.36 14.47
N MET A 16 -8.83 -1.38 15.33
CA MET A 16 -9.60 -1.19 16.57
C MET A 16 -11.06 -0.84 16.28
N ILE A 17 -11.32 0.08 15.35
CA ILE A 17 -12.70 0.50 15.03
C ILE A 17 -13.47 -0.67 14.40
N TRP A 18 -12.84 -1.41 13.48
CA TRP A 18 -13.46 -2.61 12.90
C TRP A 18 -13.78 -3.69 13.95
N ALA A 19 -12.85 -3.97 14.87
CA ALA A 19 -13.08 -4.93 15.95
C ALA A 19 -14.24 -4.49 16.86
N ILE A 20 -14.29 -3.20 17.24
CA ILE A 20 -15.39 -2.65 18.04
C ILE A 20 -16.74 -2.79 17.32
N SER A 21 -16.78 -2.53 16.01
CA SER A 21 -17.98 -2.72 15.19
C SER A 21 -18.42 -4.18 15.09
N TYR A 22 -17.47 -5.12 14.96
CA TYR A 22 -17.76 -6.55 14.90
C TYR A 22 -18.34 -7.09 16.23
N PHE A 23 -17.77 -6.69 17.37
CA PHE A 23 -18.21 -7.17 18.68
C PHE A 23 -19.57 -6.62 19.12
N ARG A 24 -19.97 -5.43 18.67
CA ARG A 24 -21.21 -4.80 19.16
C ARG A 24 -22.49 -5.24 18.47
N GLN A 25 -22.45 -5.91 17.31
CA GLN A 25 -23.61 -6.37 16.49
C GLN A 25 -24.74 -5.35 16.22
N GLN A 26 -24.68 -4.13 16.78
CA GLN A 26 -25.63 -3.04 16.60
C GLN A 26 -24.98 -1.95 15.76
N VAL A 27 -25.36 -1.91 14.49
CA VAL A 27 -24.93 -0.93 13.49
C VAL A 27 -25.61 0.45 13.69
N PHE A 28 -26.44 0.60 14.73
CA PHE A 28 -27.59 1.51 14.70
C PHE A 28 -27.37 2.97 15.13
N SER A 29 -26.15 3.52 15.16
CA SER A 29 -26.01 4.98 15.43
C SER A 29 -24.73 5.63 14.91
N TRP A 30 -23.77 4.83 14.43
CA TRP A 30 -22.41 5.29 14.16
C TRP A 30 -22.01 5.13 12.69
N THR A 31 -22.91 5.48 11.77
CA THR A 31 -22.60 5.51 10.32
C THR A 31 -21.39 6.39 10.03
N PHE A 32 -21.29 7.57 10.65
CA PHE A 32 -20.17 8.49 10.42
C PHE A 32 -18.78 7.91 10.79
N PRO A 33 -18.50 7.45 12.03
CA PRO A 33 -17.17 6.92 12.36
C PRO A 33 -16.85 5.61 11.64
N TYR A 34 -17.86 4.82 11.26
CA TYR A 34 -17.66 3.63 10.44
C TYR A 34 -17.07 4.02 9.07
N PHE A 35 -17.68 4.99 8.38
CA PHE A 35 -17.15 5.50 7.12
C PHE A 35 -15.78 6.16 7.28
N VAL A 36 -15.55 6.92 8.35
CA VAL A 36 -14.22 7.50 8.63
C VAL A 36 -13.18 6.40 8.84
N SER A 37 -13.51 5.31 9.53
CA SER A 37 -12.60 4.18 9.74
C SER A 37 -12.26 3.45 8.43
N LEU A 38 -13.26 3.23 7.58
CA LEU A 38 -13.06 2.63 6.25
C LEU A 38 -12.18 3.53 5.36
N PHE A 39 -12.38 4.84 5.44
CA PHE A 39 -11.57 5.82 4.72
C PHE A 39 -10.09 5.73 5.13
N PHE A 40 -9.80 5.76 6.43
CA PHE A 40 -8.43 5.62 6.93
C PHE A 40 -7.83 4.27 6.59
N LEU A 41 -8.59 3.18 6.73
CA LEU A 41 -8.15 1.83 6.39
C LEU A 41 -7.76 1.72 4.91
N SER A 42 -8.65 2.14 4.01
CA SER A 42 -8.43 2.11 2.55
C SER A 42 -7.25 2.98 2.15
N THR A 43 -7.16 4.19 2.71
CA THR A 43 -6.06 5.13 2.45
C THR A 43 -4.71 4.55 2.90
N CYS A 44 -4.63 4.03 4.12
CA CYS A 44 -3.39 3.46 4.65
C CYS A 44 -2.94 2.22 3.86
N LEU A 45 -3.86 1.35 3.46
CA LEU A 45 -3.54 0.17 2.66
C LEU A 45 -2.95 0.54 1.30
N ARG A 46 -3.59 1.46 0.57
CA ARG A 46 -3.08 1.95 -0.72
C ARG A 46 -1.71 2.62 -0.54
N PHE A 47 -1.62 3.52 0.42
CA PHE A 47 -0.38 4.24 0.71
C PHE A 47 0.78 3.31 1.05
N SER A 48 0.55 2.30 1.91
CA SER A 48 1.57 1.32 2.29
C SER A 48 2.11 0.56 1.07
N ARG A 49 1.25 0.14 0.13
CA ARG A 49 1.68 -0.54 -1.12
C ARG A 49 2.64 0.33 -1.92
N TYR A 50 2.31 1.60 -2.12
CA TYR A 50 3.17 2.54 -2.85
C TYR A 50 4.50 2.79 -2.12
N ILE A 51 4.50 2.89 -0.79
CA ILE A 51 5.74 3.05 -0.02
C ILE A 51 6.65 1.82 -0.16
N VAL A 52 6.08 0.60 -0.12
CA VAL A 52 6.86 -0.64 -0.33
C VAL A 52 7.50 -0.66 -1.73
N VAL A 53 6.75 -0.28 -2.76
CA VAL A 53 7.30 -0.16 -4.12
C VAL A 53 8.36 0.93 -4.20
N GLY A 54 8.12 2.09 -3.58
CA GLY A 54 9.07 3.20 -3.50
C GLY A 54 10.39 2.79 -2.88
N MET A 55 10.37 2.08 -1.73
CA MET A 55 11.57 1.54 -1.10
C MET A 55 12.30 0.54 -1.99
N SER A 56 11.57 -0.28 -2.77
CA SER A 56 12.17 -1.23 -3.70
C SER A 56 12.89 -0.53 -4.86
N ILE A 57 12.30 0.55 -5.39
CA ILE A 57 12.91 1.40 -6.42
C ILE A 57 14.13 2.12 -5.86
N GLU A 58 14.03 2.67 -4.64
CA GLU A 58 15.12 3.36 -3.96
C GLU A 58 16.34 2.45 -3.81
N ARG A 59 16.14 1.22 -3.32
CA ARG A 59 17.18 0.19 -3.23
C ARG A 59 17.78 -0.15 -4.59
N PHE A 60 16.93 -0.30 -5.62
CA PHE A 60 17.38 -0.57 -6.98
C PHE A 60 18.29 0.53 -7.53
N ILE A 61 17.91 1.81 -7.37
CA ILE A 61 18.71 2.95 -7.85
C ILE A 61 20.00 3.06 -7.05
N SER A 62 19.94 2.91 -5.72
CA SER A 62 21.11 2.96 -4.84
C SER A 62 22.17 1.92 -5.23
N ILE A 63 21.75 0.67 -5.50
CA ILE A 63 22.68 -0.42 -5.87
C ILE A 63 23.21 -0.24 -7.30
N LYS A 64 22.33 0.08 -8.26
CA LYS A 64 22.74 0.13 -9.68
C LYS A 64 23.49 1.41 -10.04
N LYS A 65 23.20 2.53 -9.38
CA LYS A 65 23.68 3.87 -9.75
C LYS A 65 24.00 4.73 -8.51
N ALA A 66 24.86 4.24 -7.63
CA ALA A 66 25.26 4.93 -6.40
C ALA A 66 25.65 6.41 -6.60
N PHE A 67 26.52 6.72 -7.57
CA PHE A 67 26.97 8.10 -7.83
C PHE A 67 25.87 9.07 -8.31
N ILE A 68 24.84 8.54 -8.98
CA ILE A 68 23.71 9.34 -9.46
C ILE A 68 22.68 9.50 -8.32
N TYR A 69 22.54 8.47 -7.48
CA TYR A 69 21.65 8.48 -6.33
C TYR A 69 21.96 9.63 -5.37
N ASP A 70 23.23 9.81 -5.00
CA ASP A 70 23.66 10.84 -4.04
C ASP A 70 23.38 12.27 -4.51
N ASN A 71 23.38 12.50 -5.83
CA ASN A 71 23.12 13.83 -6.41
C ASN A 71 21.63 14.09 -6.71
N ILE A 72 20.83 13.03 -6.90
CA ILE A 72 19.44 13.16 -7.35
C ILE A 72 18.45 13.01 -6.19
N ILE A 73 18.71 12.15 -5.21
CA ILE A 73 17.77 11.85 -4.13
C ILE A 73 18.03 12.80 -2.97
N THR A 74 17.21 13.84 -2.88
CA THR A 74 17.18 14.74 -1.72
C THR A 74 15.97 14.44 -0.85
N PHE A 75 16.09 14.71 0.45
CA PHE A 75 14.99 14.54 1.41
C PHE A 75 13.71 15.26 0.95
N ALA A 76 13.84 16.45 0.38
CA ALA A 76 12.71 17.23 -0.14
C ALA A 76 11.94 16.51 -1.27
N ARG A 77 12.65 15.81 -2.17
CA ARG A 77 12.02 15.05 -3.27
C ARG A 77 11.29 13.81 -2.75
N VAL A 78 11.90 13.10 -1.81
CA VAL A 78 11.26 11.94 -1.16
C VAL A 78 10.03 12.37 -0.37
N ALA A 79 10.11 13.47 0.38
CA ALA A 79 8.99 14.04 1.10
C ALA A 79 7.86 14.47 0.14
N GLY A 80 8.19 15.16 -0.95
CA GLY A 80 7.23 15.55 -1.98
C GLY A 80 6.53 14.36 -2.63
N ALA A 81 7.27 13.32 -2.99
CA ALA A 81 6.70 12.07 -3.52
C ALA A 81 5.79 11.39 -2.50
N THR A 82 6.20 11.36 -1.23
CA THR A 82 5.41 10.79 -0.13
C THR A 82 4.09 11.52 0.04
N ILE A 83 4.10 12.86 0.07
CA ILE A 83 2.88 13.67 0.19
C ILE A 83 1.96 13.46 -1.03
N PHE A 84 2.52 13.39 -2.23
CA PHE A 84 1.75 13.13 -3.46
C PHE A 84 1.05 11.77 -3.42
N VAL A 85 1.76 10.72 -3.00
CA VAL A 85 1.18 9.38 -2.88
C VAL A 85 0.10 9.35 -1.79
N LEU A 86 0.28 10.09 -0.70
CA LEU A 86 -0.71 10.19 0.37
C LEU A 86 -1.99 10.88 -0.13
N SER A 87 -1.86 12.01 -0.82
CA SER A 87 -3.01 12.74 -1.37
C SER A 87 -3.74 11.94 -2.44
N TYR A 88 -2.99 11.24 -3.31
CA TYR A 88 -3.57 10.32 -4.28
C TYR A 88 -4.37 9.20 -3.59
N SER A 89 -3.77 8.54 -2.60
CA SER A 89 -4.41 7.44 -1.86
C SER A 89 -5.69 7.91 -1.16
N ALA A 90 -5.61 9.07 -0.48
CA ALA A 90 -6.76 9.69 0.18
C ALA A 90 -7.86 10.07 -0.81
N GLY A 91 -7.50 10.62 -1.98
CA GLY A 91 -8.45 10.99 -3.02
C GLY A 91 -9.26 9.80 -3.53
N ILE A 92 -8.60 8.70 -3.91
CA ILE A 92 -9.30 7.51 -4.41
C ILE A 92 -10.16 6.89 -3.29
N SER A 93 -9.66 6.80 -2.07
CA SER A 93 -10.42 6.28 -0.93
C SER A 93 -11.63 7.15 -0.57
N ALA A 94 -11.57 8.47 -0.74
CA ALA A 94 -12.72 9.35 -0.58
C ALA A 94 -13.81 9.07 -1.63
N VAL A 95 -13.43 8.93 -2.91
CA VAL A 95 -14.39 8.64 -4.00
C VAL A 95 -15.05 7.28 -3.79
N GLU A 96 -14.29 6.27 -3.38
CA GLU A 96 -14.79 4.93 -3.05
C GLU A 96 -15.83 4.99 -1.92
N LEU A 97 -15.55 5.76 -0.86
CA LEU A 97 -16.45 5.95 0.27
C LEU A 97 -17.75 6.66 -0.11
N VAL A 98 -17.65 7.72 -0.92
CA VAL A 98 -18.83 8.47 -1.42
C VAL A 98 -19.71 7.57 -2.28
N SER A 99 -19.11 6.77 -3.15
CA SER A 99 -19.84 5.82 -4.01
C SER A 99 -20.57 4.76 -3.18
N LEU A 100 -19.92 4.21 -2.15
CA LEU A 100 -20.54 3.26 -1.22
C LEU A 100 -21.72 3.89 -0.47
N ARG A 101 -21.60 5.15 -0.03
CA ARG A 101 -22.66 5.86 0.66
C ARG A 101 -23.88 6.10 -0.24
N ILE A 102 -23.67 6.55 -1.48
CA ILE A 102 -24.75 6.81 -2.45
C ILE A 102 -25.48 5.50 -2.78
N ASN A 103 -24.74 4.40 -2.93
CA ASN A 103 -25.35 3.09 -3.21
C ASN A 103 -26.19 2.60 -2.02
N GLN A 104 -25.68 2.73 -0.79
CA GLN A 104 -26.43 2.34 0.41
C GLN A 104 -27.72 3.15 0.59
N GLN A 105 -27.64 4.48 0.42
CA GLN A 105 -28.80 5.36 0.54
C GLN A 105 -29.89 5.03 -0.48
N SER A 106 -29.50 4.68 -1.71
CA SER A 106 -30.45 4.32 -2.77
C SER A 106 -31.21 3.02 -2.47
N CYS A 107 -30.63 2.13 -1.67
CA CYS A 107 -31.22 0.84 -1.29
C CYS A 107 -32.10 0.90 -0.04
N ASP A 108 -31.89 1.88 0.85
CA ASP A 108 -32.76 2.14 2.00
C ASP A 108 -34.12 2.72 1.56
N ASP A 109 -34.16 3.40 0.41
CA ASP A 109 -35.38 4.00 -0.16
C ASP A 109 -36.27 2.98 -0.91
N GLU A 110 -35.79 1.76 -1.18
CA GLU A 110 -36.61 0.70 -1.78
C GLU A 110 -37.32 -0.13 -0.69
N PRO A 111 -38.67 -0.12 -0.63
CA PRO A 111 -39.45 -0.79 0.44
C PRO A 111 -39.40 -2.33 0.40
N THR A 112 -38.75 -2.92 -0.62
CA THR A 112 -38.82 -4.35 -0.93
C THR A 112 -37.69 -5.20 -0.32
N HIS A 113 -36.58 -4.60 0.11
CA HIS A 113 -35.42 -5.36 0.58
C HIS A 113 -35.28 -5.35 2.11
N GLY A 114 -36.06 -6.22 2.76
CA GLY A 114 -35.88 -6.54 4.17
C GLY A 114 -34.50 -7.14 4.47
N ASN A 115 -33.72 -6.45 5.31
CA ASN A 115 -32.71 -6.96 6.25
C ASN A 115 -31.63 -7.95 5.75
N LYS A 116 -31.27 -7.99 4.46
CA LYS A 116 -30.17 -8.84 3.97
C LYS A 116 -29.05 -8.02 3.34
N TRP A 117 -27.99 -7.83 4.12
CA TRP A 117 -26.60 -7.53 3.72
C TRP A 117 -26.43 -6.68 2.45
N GLN A 118 -26.49 -5.36 2.66
CA GLN A 118 -26.47 -4.23 1.71
C GLN A 118 -25.15 -4.01 0.91
N TYR A 119 -24.36 -5.05 0.64
CA TYR A 119 -23.16 -4.89 -0.21
C TYR A 119 -23.38 -5.31 -1.67
N LEU A 120 -24.53 -5.90 -1.99
CA LEU A 120 -24.92 -6.44 -3.30
C LEU A 120 -26.33 -6.00 -3.70
N CYS A 121 -26.70 -4.78 -3.36
CA CYS A 121 -27.97 -4.21 -3.78
C CYS A 121 -27.77 -3.53 -5.16
N GLU A 122 -28.51 -4.01 -6.16
CA GLU A 122 -28.58 -3.45 -7.50
C GLU A 122 -29.66 -2.36 -7.46
N SER A 123 -29.24 -1.12 -7.20
CA SER A 123 -30.16 0.02 -7.08
C SER A 123 -30.79 0.33 -8.44
N THR A 124 -32.12 0.47 -8.50
CA THR A 124 -32.85 0.89 -9.70
C THR A 124 -32.85 2.41 -9.93
N SER A 125 -32.29 3.19 -9.00
CA SER A 125 -32.13 4.64 -9.16
C SER A 125 -30.93 4.98 -10.06
N SER A 126 -31.07 6.02 -10.90
CA SER A 126 -29.98 6.49 -11.79
C SER A 126 -28.71 6.91 -11.03
N ALA A 127 -28.85 7.38 -9.80
CA ALA A 127 -27.73 7.73 -8.93
C ALA A 127 -27.01 6.48 -8.38
N GLY A 128 -27.76 5.43 -8.03
CA GLY A 128 -27.19 4.16 -7.57
C GLY A 128 -26.56 3.34 -8.69
N GLU A 129 -27.13 3.32 -9.89
CA GLU A 129 -26.51 2.71 -11.08
C GLU A 129 -25.15 3.36 -11.40
N PHE A 130 -25.08 4.69 -11.33
CA PHE A 130 -23.83 5.42 -11.50
C PHE A 130 -22.81 5.07 -10.40
N ALA A 131 -23.24 5.01 -9.14
CA ALA A 131 -22.38 4.65 -8.01
C ALA A 131 -21.86 3.20 -8.11
N ALA A 132 -22.70 2.25 -8.52
CA ALA A 132 -22.31 0.86 -8.75
C ALA A 132 -21.30 0.73 -9.90
N SER A 133 -21.54 1.44 -11.02
CA SER A 133 -20.60 1.52 -12.14
C SER A 133 -19.26 2.12 -11.71
N LEU A 134 -19.28 3.18 -10.91
CA LEU A 134 -18.08 3.82 -10.37
C LEU A 134 -17.30 2.89 -9.44
N ILE A 135 -17.98 2.14 -8.56
CA ILE A 135 -17.35 1.11 -7.71
C ILE A 135 -16.68 0.04 -8.58
N HIS A 136 -17.35 -0.44 -9.63
CA HIS A 136 -16.77 -1.43 -10.53
C HIS A 136 -15.54 -0.88 -11.26
N ALA A 137 -15.59 0.37 -11.72
CA ALA A 137 -14.45 1.05 -12.35
C ALA A 137 -13.27 1.21 -11.38
N LEU A 138 -13.52 1.60 -10.12
CA LEU A 138 -12.50 1.72 -9.07
C LEU A 138 -11.88 0.37 -8.69
N ASN A 139 -12.67 -0.71 -8.68
CA ASN A 139 -12.17 -2.07 -8.45
C ASN A 139 -11.26 -2.53 -9.59
N LEU A 140 -11.68 -2.29 -10.84
CA LEU A 140 -10.85 -2.59 -12.01
C LEU A 140 -9.56 -1.78 -12.00
N TRP A 141 -9.65 -0.49 -11.68
CA TRP A 141 -8.49 0.39 -11.54
C TRP A 141 -7.53 -0.11 -10.46
N SER A 142 -8.05 -0.45 -9.29
CA SER A 142 -7.24 -0.99 -8.18
C SER A 142 -6.57 -2.31 -8.55
N LEU A 143 -7.20 -3.15 -9.37
CA LEU A 143 -6.61 -4.39 -9.87
C LEU A 143 -5.44 -4.11 -10.81
N ILE A 144 -5.62 -3.20 -11.78
CA ILE A 144 -4.56 -2.77 -12.69
C ILE A 144 -3.40 -2.14 -11.92
N GLU A 145 -3.71 -1.27 -10.96
CA GLU A 145 -2.73 -0.62 -10.10
C GLU A 145 -1.90 -1.65 -9.33
N ASN A 146 -2.54 -2.59 -8.65
CA ASN A 146 -1.85 -3.67 -7.91
C ASN A 146 -0.99 -4.53 -8.84
N PHE A 147 -1.47 -4.83 -10.05
CA PHE A 147 -0.72 -5.60 -11.04
C PHE A 147 0.55 -4.87 -11.49
N LEU A 148 0.43 -3.58 -11.81
CA LEU A 148 1.58 -2.73 -12.18
C LEU A 148 2.57 -2.59 -11.03
N LEU A 149 2.10 -2.32 -9.82
CA LEU A 149 2.93 -2.26 -8.62
C LEU A 149 3.66 -3.59 -8.39
N GLY A 150 2.97 -4.72 -8.58
CA GLY A 150 3.56 -6.06 -8.52
C GLY A 150 4.67 -6.28 -9.54
N ILE A 151 4.46 -5.87 -10.80
CA ILE A 151 5.49 -5.95 -11.85
C ILE A 151 6.72 -5.12 -11.48
N VAL A 152 6.52 -3.87 -11.04
CA VAL A 152 7.62 -2.97 -10.66
C VAL A 152 8.40 -3.55 -9.49
N LEU A 153 7.70 -4.05 -8.47
CA LEU A 153 8.33 -4.65 -7.30
C LEU A 153 9.14 -5.89 -7.66
N LEU A 154 8.58 -6.78 -8.48
CA LEU A 154 9.24 -8.01 -8.91
C LEU A 154 10.45 -7.71 -9.79
N THR A 155 10.33 -6.78 -10.75
CA THR A 155 11.46 -6.38 -11.60
C THR A 155 12.58 -5.70 -10.81
N CYS A 156 12.27 -4.78 -9.90
CA CYS A 156 13.27 -4.14 -9.04
C CYS A 156 14.04 -5.18 -8.21
N ASN A 157 13.32 -6.10 -7.54
CA ASN A 157 13.93 -7.11 -6.69
C ASN A 157 14.77 -8.13 -7.48
N ILE A 158 14.30 -8.58 -8.66
CA ILE A 158 15.08 -9.48 -9.52
C ILE A 158 16.38 -8.82 -9.96
N ILE A 159 16.35 -7.55 -10.37
CA ILE A 159 17.57 -6.88 -10.83
C ILE A 159 18.53 -6.64 -9.66
N VAL A 160 18.02 -6.22 -8.49
CA VAL A 160 18.82 -6.10 -7.27
C VAL A 160 19.52 -7.41 -6.93
N TYR A 161 18.78 -8.53 -6.95
CA TYR A 161 19.35 -9.85 -6.68
C TYR A 161 20.48 -10.21 -7.65
N ARG A 162 20.28 -9.97 -8.96
CA ARG A 162 21.32 -10.18 -9.98
C ARG A 162 22.54 -9.30 -9.74
N CYS A 163 22.36 -8.01 -9.47
CA CYS A 163 23.46 -7.09 -9.18
C CYS A 163 24.25 -7.51 -7.94
N LEU A 164 23.57 -7.93 -6.86
CA LEU A 164 24.23 -8.42 -5.65
C LEU A 164 25.02 -9.72 -5.91
N SER A 165 24.47 -10.63 -6.72
CA SER A 165 25.18 -11.86 -7.12
C SER A 165 26.46 -11.54 -7.91
N GLU A 166 26.39 -10.60 -8.85
CA GLU A 166 27.57 -10.14 -9.59
C GLU A 166 28.59 -9.43 -8.71
N MET A 167 28.13 -8.57 -7.79
CA MET A 167 29.01 -7.93 -6.80
C MET A 167 29.74 -8.95 -5.95
N ARG A 168 29.04 -9.99 -5.45
CA ARG A 168 29.66 -11.07 -4.66
C ARG A 168 30.78 -11.78 -5.41
N ALA A 169 30.58 -12.05 -6.70
CA ALA A 169 31.59 -12.67 -7.56
C ALA A 169 32.80 -11.74 -7.81
N ARG A 170 32.59 -10.42 -7.90
CA ARG A 170 33.67 -9.44 -8.08
C ARG A 170 34.44 -9.17 -6.80
N ILE A 171 33.77 -9.13 -5.64
CA ILE A 171 34.40 -8.90 -4.33
C ILE A 171 35.46 -9.95 -4.03
N SER A 172 35.23 -11.23 -4.38
CA SER A 172 36.23 -12.29 -4.20
C SER A 172 37.52 -12.07 -5.01
N ILE A 173 37.48 -11.22 -6.05
CA ILE A 173 38.62 -10.94 -6.93
C ILE A 173 39.33 -9.64 -6.49
N VAL A 174 38.57 -8.60 -6.11
CA VAL A 174 39.12 -7.24 -5.90
C VAL A 174 39.59 -7.00 -4.47
N CYS A 175 38.86 -7.48 -3.45
CA CYS A 175 39.16 -7.22 -2.04
C CYS A 175 39.03 -8.50 -1.18
N PRO A 176 39.96 -9.47 -1.33
CA PRO A 176 39.85 -10.75 -0.61
C PRO A 176 39.95 -10.60 0.92
N ARG A 177 40.63 -9.56 1.41
CA ARG A 177 40.89 -9.35 2.83
C ARG A 177 39.66 -8.99 3.67
N ASN A 178 38.68 -8.29 3.08
CA ASN A 178 37.42 -7.91 3.74
C ASN A 178 36.21 -8.65 3.15
N ARG A 179 36.44 -9.78 2.47
CA ARG A 179 35.39 -10.54 1.77
C ARG A 179 34.21 -10.90 2.67
N ASP A 180 34.48 -11.34 3.89
CA ASP A 180 33.44 -11.80 4.83
C ASP A 180 32.56 -10.65 5.30
N GLU A 181 33.14 -9.46 5.47
CA GLU A 181 32.43 -8.26 5.86
C GLU A 181 31.49 -7.79 4.74
N TYR A 182 31.97 -7.79 3.49
CA TYR A 182 31.13 -7.49 2.34
C TYR A 182 30.06 -8.56 2.07
N CYS A 183 30.36 -9.84 2.29
CA CYS A 183 29.36 -10.90 2.18
C CYS A 183 28.26 -10.74 3.24
N ARG A 184 28.62 -10.38 4.48
CA ARG A 184 27.64 -10.05 5.53
C ARG A 184 26.77 -8.85 5.17
N MET A 185 27.34 -7.80 4.58
CA MET A 185 26.55 -6.65 4.11
C MET A 185 25.54 -7.08 3.02
N ILE A 186 25.95 -7.93 2.08
CA ILE A 186 25.05 -8.48 1.04
C ILE A 186 23.95 -9.37 1.65
N GLU A 187 24.29 -10.19 2.65
CA GLU A 187 23.34 -11.05 3.38
C GLU A 187 22.31 -10.22 4.17
N MET A 188 22.74 -9.14 4.82
CA MET A 188 21.85 -8.18 5.49
C MET A 188 20.89 -7.50 4.50
N ILE A 189 21.34 -7.15 3.29
CA ILE A 189 20.47 -6.58 2.24
C ILE A 189 19.40 -7.59 1.80
N ASN A 190 19.73 -8.89 1.81
CA ASN A 190 18.79 -9.98 1.55
C ASN A 190 17.88 -10.33 2.75
N GLY A 191 18.03 -9.64 3.89
CA GLY A 191 17.23 -9.88 5.09
C GLY A 191 17.66 -11.09 5.91
N ILE A 192 18.84 -11.66 5.65
CA ILE A 192 19.42 -12.71 6.49
C ILE A 192 20.04 -12.02 7.73
N PRO A 193 19.66 -12.41 8.96
CA PRO A 193 20.23 -11.81 10.16
C PRO A 193 21.73 -12.05 10.16
N ALA A 194 22.50 -11.01 10.51
CA ALA A 194 23.95 -11.11 10.66
C ALA A 194 24.26 -12.09 11.79
N SER A 195 24.47 -13.36 11.45
CA SER A 195 25.00 -14.33 12.40
C SER A 195 26.39 -13.88 12.82
N SER A 196 26.65 -13.97 14.12
CA SER A 196 27.91 -13.56 14.74
C SER A 196 29.11 -14.23 14.06
N PRO A 197 30.28 -13.58 14.01
CA PRO A 197 31.51 -14.23 13.57
C PRO A 197 31.75 -15.50 14.39
N GLY A 198 31.68 -16.65 13.71
CA GLY A 198 32.36 -17.88 14.12
C GLY A 198 33.78 -17.87 13.57
#